data_AF-A0A260YVF3-F1
#
_entry.id   AF-A0A260YVF3-F1
#
_cell.length_a   1.000
_cell.length_b   1.000
_cell.length_c   1.000
_cell.angle_alpha   90.00
_cell.angle_beta   90.00
_cell.angle_gamma   90.00
#
_symmetry.space_group_name_H-M   'P 1'
#
loop_
_entity.id
_entity.type
_entity.pdbx_description
1 polymer ?
#
loop_
_entity_poly.entity_id
_entity_poly.type
_entity_poly.pdbx_seq_one_letter_code
_entity_poly.pdbx_strand_id
1 'polypeptide(L)'
;MWKLCKILLFIFLSFLAILCIFFALSIGYISAIVFLPTWFPVQVSKLARGPWNLEDTYDVNDPNIKLSPWGQPYDSECGMVRMIFLEMDCLVPANKCLQKIEMFEKEKNIGKFHNISNYCFEAATCMRMMACREGEYHYTKFHKYPHNFFMNHSSLPICMTKFYKSIQEESFDNCTREFQFLSFCFQEFSRLFCETEVADYLNRSYEYFLELALIPTKIGCGIYEKFEALECQDTMDTFKKSVEMLKLGNQTREDYKNVAIICDEMQSCFSNLTNQCAISSEFLKTSNEYCEKMHFLSSPFWQCLSRMKKENTQPDLLKFSCFIGHQFDDDSMACLRFRDSADCVKDIMMDHCGMDSVDNFEYFRSYVLEMWDC
;
A
#
# COMPACT_ATOMS: atom_id res chain seq x y z
N MET A 1 -38.13 12.43 82.96
CA MET A 1 -36.80 11.99 82.49
C MET A 1 -36.83 10.79 81.54
N TRP A 2 -37.46 9.66 81.88
CA TRP A 2 -37.34 8.43 81.08
C TRP A 2 -37.86 8.52 79.63
N LYS A 3 -38.96 9.25 79.39
CA LYS A 3 -39.47 9.51 78.03
C LYS A 3 -38.50 10.33 77.17
N LEU A 4 -37.81 11.29 77.77
CA LEU A 4 -36.84 12.16 77.10
C LEU A 4 -35.57 11.38 76.74
N CYS A 5 -35.14 10.47 77.62
CA CYS A 5 -34.02 9.56 77.35
C CYS A 5 -34.31 8.60 76.19
N LYS A 6 -35.55 8.08 76.07
CA LYS A 6 -35.95 7.24 74.94
C LYS A 6 -35.94 8.00 73.61
N ILE A 7 -36.39 9.26 73.60
CA ILE A 7 -36.39 10.10 72.40
C ILE A 7 -34.96 10.39 71.95
N LEU A 8 -34.07 10.77 72.88
CA LEU A 8 -32.66 11.02 72.57
C LEU A 8 -31.93 9.77 72.07
N LEU A 9 -32.20 8.61 72.66
CA LEU A 9 -31.65 7.34 72.19
C LEU A 9 -32.10 7.02 70.76
N PHE A 10 -33.38 7.27 70.43
CA PHE A 10 -33.90 7.03 69.10
C PHE A 10 -33.26 7.95 68.06
N ILE A 11 -33.11 9.25 68.37
CA ILE A 11 -32.44 10.22 67.51
C ILE A 11 -30.98 9.82 67.26
N PHE A 12 -30.26 9.40 68.32
CA PHE A 12 -28.88 8.96 68.20
C PHE A 12 -28.73 7.71 67.32
N LEU A 13 -29.60 6.72 67.50
CA LEU A 13 -29.60 5.50 66.68
C LEU A 13 -29.96 5.79 65.21
N SER A 14 -30.92 6.68 64.95
CA SER A 14 -31.24 7.11 63.58
C SER A 14 -30.07 7.83 62.92
N PHE A 15 -29.36 8.69 63.64
CA PHE A 15 -28.17 9.37 63.12
C PHE A 15 -27.06 8.38 62.78
N LEU A 16 -26.81 7.39 63.66
CA LEU A 16 -25.81 6.35 63.43
C LEU A 16 -26.14 5.51 62.17
N ALA A 17 -27.41 5.16 61.99
CA ALA A 17 -27.87 4.40 60.81
C ALA A 17 -27.65 5.18 59.51
N ILE A 18 -27.95 6.48 59.49
CA ILE A 18 -27.73 7.35 58.32
C ILE A 18 -26.23 7.43 58.00
N LEU A 19 -25.38 7.56 59.01
CA LEU A 19 -23.93 7.65 58.84
C LEU A 19 -23.34 6.36 58.26
N CYS A 20 -23.82 5.18 58.70
CA CYS A 20 -23.45 3.90 58.11
C CYS A 20 -23.88 3.77 56.63
N ILE A 21 -25.07 4.25 56.26
CA ILE A 21 -25.55 4.24 54.87
C ILE A 21 -24.66 5.13 53.99
N PHE A 22 -24.33 6.34 54.45
CA PHE A 22 -23.42 7.23 53.71
C PHE A 22 -22.03 6.62 53.53
N PHE A 23 -21.51 5.94 54.54
CA PHE A 23 -20.21 5.27 54.46
C PHE A 23 -20.25 4.10 53.45
N ALA A 24 -21.31 3.29 53.48
CA ALA A 24 -21.50 2.20 52.53
C ALA A 24 -21.65 2.70 51.08
N LEU A 25 -22.40 3.78 50.86
CA LEU A 25 -22.55 4.41 49.54
C LEU A 25 -21.24 5.01 49.04
N SER A 26 -20.45 5.62 49.93
CA SER A 26 -19.14 6.19 49.58
C SER A 26 -18.14 5.11 49.19
N ILE A 27 -18.10 4.00 49.93
CA ILE A 27 -17.28 2.83 49.58
C ILE A 27 -17.76 2.24 48.25
N GLY A 28 -19.08 2.04 48.07
CA GLY A 28 -19.65 1.54 46.82
C GLY A 28 -19.32 2.42 45.62
N TYR A 29 -19.38 3.75 45.79
CA TYR A 29 -19.04 4.73 44.75
C TYR A 29 -17.55 4.71 44.41
N ILE A 30 -16.65 4.69 45.41
CA ILE A 30 -15.21 4.59 45.17
C ILE A 30 -14.87 3.25 44.52
N SER A 31 -15.45 2.14 44.99
CA SER A 31 -15.26 0.84 44.37
C SER A 31 -15.78 0.79 42.94
N ALA A 32 -16.94 1.39 42.67
CA ALA A 32 -17.48 1.52 41.32
C ALA A 32 -16.53 2.34 40.42
N ILE A 33 -16.06 3.50 40.85
CA ILE A 33 -15.17 4.35 40.03
C ILE A 33 -13.80 3.72 39.81
N VAL A 34 -13.24 3.06 40.81
CA VAL A 34 -11.89 2.48 40.72
C VAL A 34 -11.90 1.14 39.99
N PHE A 35 -12.94 0.31 40.16
CA PHE A 35 -12.96 -1.05 39.62
C PHE A 35 -13.89 -1.25 38.41
N LEU A 36 -14.89 -0.40 38.14
CA LEU A 36 -15.65 -0.51 36.87
C LEU A 36 -14.79 -0.28 35.62
N PRO A 37 -13.81 0.65 35.58
CA PRO A 37 -12.97 0.85 34.39
C PRO A 37 -12.10 -0.36 34.06
N THR A 38 -11.82 -1.25 35.04
CA THR A 38 -11.01 -2.45 34.83
C THR A 38 -11.85 -3.65 34.38
N TRP A 39 -13.15 -3.67 34.70
CA TRP A 39 -14.06 -4.76 34.33
C TRP A 39 -14.86 -4.50 33.04
N PHE A 40 -15.15 -3.24 32.76
CA PHE A 40 -15.71 -2.81 31.49
C PHE A 40 -14.71 -1.81 30.90
N PRO A 41 -13.92 -2.18 29.87
CA PRO A 41 -13.22 -1.20 29.07
C PRO A 41 -14.29 -0.43 28.28
N VAL A 42 -14.97 0.49 28.95
CA VAL A 42 -15.86 1.45 28.30
C VAL A 42 -14.97 2.17 27.29
N GLN A 43 -15.38 2.20 26.02
CA GLN A 43 -14.72 2.96 24.94
C GLN A 43 -14.84 4.47 25.18
N VAL A 44 -14.39 4.97 26.33
CA VAL A 44 -14.26 6.40 26.63
C VAL A 44 -13.31 7.06 25.61
N SER A 45 -12.42 6.27 25.00
CA SER A 45 -11.57 6.68 23.88
C SER A 45 -12.33 7.12 22.62
N LYS A 46 -13.63 6.81 22.46
CA LYS A 46 -14.44 7.34 21.34
C LYS A 46 -15.17 8.65 21.66
N LEU A 47 -15.43 8.95 22.94
CA LEU A 47 -16.12 10.19 23.34
C LEU A 47 -15.16 11.39 23.47
N ALA A 48 -13.85 11.15 23.62
CA ALA A 48 -12.81 12.19 23.64
C ALA A 48 -12.15 12.44 22.26
N ARG A 49 -12.58 11.75 21.20
CA ARG A 49 -12.14 12.01 19.82
C ARG A 49 -12.87 13.23 19.24
N GLY A 50 -12.57 14.41 19.78
CA GLY A 50 -12.65 15.61 18.95
C GLY A 50 -11.57 15.54 17.85
N PRO A 51 -11.73 16.26 16.73
CA PRO A 51 -10.65 16.37 15.75
C PRO A 51 -9.48 17.12 16.41
N TRP A 52 -8.51 16.37 16.93
CA TRP A 52 -7.24 16.94 17.34
C TRP A 52 -6.55 17.42 16.06
N ASN A 53 -6.72 18.69 15.72
CA ASN A 53 -5.87 19.31 14.72
C ASN A 53 -4.46 19.31 15.28
N LEU A 54 -3.62 18.39 14.78
CA LEU A 54 -2.18 18.34 15.11
C LEU A 54 -1.47 19.68 14.82
N GLU A 55 -2.11 20.57 14.05
CA GLU A 55 -1.65 21.91 13.66
C GLU A 55 -2.04 23.03 14.64
N ASP A 56 -2.70 22.74 15.77
CA ASP A 56 -2.82 23.73 16.85
C ASP A 56 -1.42 23.98 17.43
N THR A 57 -0.85 25.09 16.93
CA THR A 57 0.51 25.56 17.10
C THR A 57 0.69 26.09 18.50
N TYR A 58 1.21 25.26 19.39
CA TYR A 58 1.87 25.76 20.58
C TYR A 58 3.04 26.64 20.13
N ASP A 59 3.17 27.83 20.69
CA ASP A 59 4.38 28.62 20.53
C ASP A 59 5.52 27.84 21.19
N VAL A 60 6.34 27.17 20.36
CA VAL A 60 7.47 26.34 20.78
C VAL A 60 8.48 27.17 21.60
N ASN A 61 8.37 28.51 21.56
CA ASN A 61 9.21 29.42 22.31
C ASN A 61 8.63 29.84 23.67
N ASP A 62 7.45 29.37 24.10
CA ASP A 62 6.95 29.68 25.44
C ASP A 62 7.83 28.98 26.49
N PRO A 63 8.61 29.74 27.30
CA PRO A 63 9.54 29.17 28.27
C PRO A 63 8.84 28.45 29.42
N ASN A 64 7.51 28.56 29.54
CA ASN A 64 6.72 27.89 30.59
C ASN A 64 6.15 26.54 30.13
N ILE A 65 6.26 26.19 28.84
CA ILE A 65 5.84 24.87 28.37
C ILE A 65 6.78 23.82 28.98
N LYS A 66 6.22 23.00 29.87
CA LYS A 66 6.91 21.79 30.33
C LYS A 66 6.91 20.81 29.17
N LEU A 67 8.10 20.50 28.67
CA LEU A 67 8.27 19.47 27.65
C LEU A 67 8.45 18.10 28.31
N SER A 68 7.86 17.08 27.70
CA SER A 68 8.19 15.68 27.99
C SER A 68 9.68 15.43 27.69
N PRO A 69 10.26 14.32 28.20
CA PRO A 69 11.60 13.88 27.79
C PRO A 69 11.78 13.72 26.26
N TRP A 70 10.68 13.71 25.51
CA TRP A 70 10.61 13.53 24.06
C TRP A 70 10.39 14.83 23.29
N GLY A 71 10.40 15.99 23.97
CA GLY A 71 10.34 17.31 23.33
C GLY A 71 8.94 17.77 22.93
N GLN A 72 7.89 17.14 23.46
CA GLN A 72 6.49 17.54 23.24
C GLN A 72 5.90 18.25 24.46
N PRO A 73 5.00 19.22 24.31
CA PRO A 73 4.31 19.84 25.44
C PRO A 73 3.60 18.79 26.30
N TYR A 74 3.77 18.86 27.62
CA TYR A 74 2.98 18.06 28.55
C TYR A 74 1.51 18.44 28.41
N ASP A 75 0.74 17.55 27.81
CA ASP A 75 -0.71 17.60 27.89
C ASP A 75 -1.12 17.32 29.34
N SER A 76 -1.91 18.21 29.94
CA SER A 76 -2.49 18.01 31.27
C SER A 76 -3.28 16.70 31.39
N GLU A 77 -3.77 16.16 30.27
CA GLU A 77 -4.46 14.86 30.20
C GLU A 77 -3.51 13.65 30.28
N CYS A 78 -2.23 13.84 29.94
CA CYS A 78 -1.17 12.86 30.15
C CYS A 78 -0.42 13.18 31.44
N GLY A 79 -1.12 13.15 32.58
CA GLY A 79 -0.50 13.32 33.89
C GLY A 79 0.72 12.40 34.08
N MET A 80 1.70 12.80 34.90
CA MET A 80 2.99 12.10 35.06
C MET A 80 2.87 10.57 35.24
N VAL A 81 1.84 10.11 35.93
CA VAL A 81 1.58 8.68 36.14
C VAL A 81 1.33 7.93 34.83
N ARG A 82 0.54 8.51 33.90
CA ARG A 82 0.31 7.93 32.57
C ARG A 82 1.60 7.90 31.74
N MET A 83 2.46 8.90 31.90
CA MET A 83 3.77 8.91 31.24
C MET A 83 4.71 7.81 31.74
N ILE A 84 4.70 7.51 33.04
CA ILE A 84 5.46 6.38 33.60
C ILE A 84 4.96 5.06 33.01
N PHE A 85 3.64 4.86 32.93
CA PHE A 85 3.06 3.68 32.29
C PHE A 85 3.35 3.63 30.79
N LEU A 86 3.38 4.77 30.10
CA LEU A 86 3.71 4.83 28.67
C LEU A 86 5.15 4.35 28.47
N GLU A 87 6.05 4.80 29.33
CA GLU A 87 7.45 4.42 29.30
C GLU A 87 7.66 2.94 29.62
N MET A 88 7.13 2.49 30.76
CA MET A 88 7.34 1.13 31.26
C MET A 88 6.58 0.07 30.45
N ASP A 89 5.30 0.29 30.20
CA ASP A 89 4.41 -0.74 29.68
C ASP A 89 4.34 -0.74 28.16
N CYS A 90 4.58 0.41 27.50
CA CYS A 90 4.41 0.52 26.05
C CYS A 90 5.73 0.78 25.31
N LEU A 91 6.55 1.75 25.74
CA LEU A 91 7.76 2.15 25.02
C LEU A 91 8.90 1.14 25.16
N VAL A 92 9.12 0.56 26.34
CA VAL A 92 10.12 -0.50 26.51
C VAL A 92 9.82 -1.70 25.59
N PRO A 93 8.57 -2.20 25.52
CA PRO A 93 8.22 -3.21 24.54
C PRO A 93 8.34 -2.75 23.09
N ALA A 94 7.93 -1.53 22.74
CA ALA A 94 8.07 -1.03 21.37
C ALA A 94 9.53 -0.96 20.91
N ASN A 95 10.43 -0.47 21.77
CA ASN A 95 11.86 -0.40 21.47
C ASN A 95 12.46 -1.79 21.30
N LYS A 96 12.09 -2.74 22.17
CA LYS A 96 12.54 -4.13 22.05
C LYS A 96 11.94 -4.83 20.82
N CYS A 97 10.73 -4.48 20.41
CA CYS A 97 10.14 -4.88 19.14
C CYS A 97 11.01 -4.41 17.97
N LEU A 98 11.36 -3.12 17.90
CA LEU A 98 12.20 -2.58 16.83
C LEU A 98 13.56 -3.26 16.77
N GLN A 99 14.24 -3.44 17.90
CA GLN A 99 15.51 -4.15 17.96
C GLN A 99 15.39 -5.58 17.41
N LYS A 100 14.29 -6.27 17.72
CA LYS A 100 14.06 -7.62 17.22
C LYS A 100 13.75 -7.64 15.72
N ILE A 101 13.03 -6.65 15.19
CA ILE A 101 12.83 -6.48 13.75
C ILE A 101 14.18 -6.29 13.06
N GLU A 102 15.03 -5.39 13.55
CA GLU A 102 16.37 -5.16 12.99
C GLU A 102 17.26 -6.43 13.02
N MET A 103 17.17 -7.22 14.10
CA MET A 103 17.85 -8.51 14.18
C MET A 103 17.28 -9.52 13.17
N PHE A 104 15.96 -9.57 13.02
CA PHE A 104 15.32 -10.45 12.05
C PHE A 104 15.71 -10.10 10.62
N GLU A 105 15.76 -8.82 10.26
CA GLU A 105 16.16 -8.37 8.92
C GLU A 105 17.59 -8.82 8.57
N LYS A 106 18.47 -8.95 9.57
CA LYS A 106 19.83 -9.48 9.41
C LYS A 106 19.87 -11.00 9.28
N GLU A 107 19.07 -11.73 10.06
CA GLU A 107 19.16 -13.19 10.18
C GLU A 107 18.17 -13.97 9.29
N LYS A 108 17.07 -13.32 8.85
CA LYS A 108 15.97 -13.88 8.03
C LYS A 108 15.39 -15.22 8.56
N ASN A 109 15.24 -15.36 9.87
CA ASN A 109 14.73 -16.60 10.49
C ASN A 109 13.21 -16.56 10.72
N ILE A 110 12.46 -17.30 9.90
CA ILE A 110 10.98 -17.35 9.88
C ILE A 110 10.37 -17.69 11.26
N GLY A 111 10.95 -18.63 12.03
CA GLY A 111 10.42 -18.98 13.34
C GLY A 111 10.43 -17.83 14.36
N LYS A 112 11.30 -16.82 14.14
CA LYS A 112 11.34 -15.61 14.96
C LYS A 112 10.27 -14.60 14.56
N PHE A 113 9.74 -14.64 13.33
CA PHE A 113 8.77 -13.67 12.80
C PHE A 113 7.51 -13.53 13.68
N HIS A 114 6.81 -14.63 13.95
CA HIS A 114 5.53 -14.59 14.68
C HIS A 114 5.67 -14.07 16.12
N ASN A 115 6.79 -14.39 16.78
CA ASN A 115 7.06 -13.91 18.13
C ASN A 115 7.32 -12.40 18.14
N ILE A 116 8.05 -11.91 17.13
CA ILE A 116 8.32 -10.48 16.96
C ILE A 116 7.04 -9.73 16.66
N SER A 117 6.23 -10.19 15.71
CA SER A 117 5.00 -9.51 15.33
C SER A 117 4.00 -9.41 16.49
N ASN A 118 3.75 -10.49 17.23
CA ASN A 118 2.86 -10.46 18.40
C ASN A 118 3.33 -9.45 19.45
N TYR A 119 4.62 -9.48 19.79
CA TYR A 119 5.22 -8.55 20.76
C TYR A 119 5.08 -7.08 20.33
N CYS A 120 5.29 -6.83 19.04
CA CYS A 120 5.14 -5.52 18.42
C CYS A 120 3.68 -5.02 18.48
N PHE A 121 2.70 -5.89 18.27
CA PHE A 121 1.28 -5.53 18.35
C PHE A 121 0.80 -5.27 19.78
N GLU A 122 1.31 -6.01 20.77
CA GLU A 122 1.03 -5.74 22.20
C GLU A 122 1.50 -4.34 22.59
N ALA A 123 2.72 -3.95 22.19
CA ALA A 123 3.26 -2.62 22.44
C ALA A 123 2.41 -1.51 21.79
N ALA A 124 2.00 -1.70 20.52
CA ALA A 124 1.15 -0.75 19.81
C ALA A 124 -0.24 -0.61 20.46
N THR A 125 -0.83 -1.72 20.92
CA THR A 125 -2.13 -1.73 21.60
C THR A 125 -2.06 -0.96 22.93
N CYS A 126 -0.97 -1.15 23.68
CA CYS A 126 -0.70 -0.39 24.91
C CYS A 126 -0.69 1.12 24.65
N MET A 127 0.02 1.58 23.62
CA MET A 127 0.12 3.01 23.29
C MET A 127 -1.24 3.64 22.95
N ARG A 128 -2.13 2.93 22.27
CA ARG A 128 -3.47 3.44 21.94
C ARG A 128 -4.37 3.64 23.16
N MET A 129 -4.17 2.86 24.22
CA MET A 129 -4.95 3.04 25.45
C MET A 129 -4.55 4.31 26.20
N MET A 130 -3.39 4.90 25.87
CA MET A 130 -2.98 6.21 26.34
C MET A 130 -3.72 7.27 25.54
N ALA A 131 -4.96 7.56 25.94
CA ALA A 131 -5.76 8.66 25.39
C ALA A 131 -5.11 10.03 25.75
N CYS A 132 -3.98 10.34 25.12
CA CYS A 132 -3.26 11.60 25.23
C CYS A 132 -2.39 11.84 23.99
N ARG A 133 -2.07 13.11 23.69
CA ARG A 133 -1.34 13.52 22.47
C ARG A 133 0.02 12.82 22.31
N GLU A 134 0.74 12.62 23.40
CA GLU A 134 2.03 11.91 23.41
C GLU A 134 1.86 10.42 23.06
N GLY A 135 0.86 9.77 23.66
CA GLY A 135 0.49 8.40 23.33
C GLY A 135 0.11 8.24 21.86
N GLU A 136 -0.64 9.20 21.32
CA GLU A 136 -1.02 9.23 19.90
C GLU A 136 0.17 9.49 18.96
N TYR A 137 1.12 10.35 19.34
CA TYR A 137 2.35 10.56 18.58
C TYR A 137 3.19 9.28 18.51
N HIS A 138 3.47 8.65 19.65
CA HIS A 138 4.22 7.40 19.70
C HIS A 138 3.46 6.27 19.04
N TYR A 139 2.15 6.18 19.25
CA TYR A 139 1.30 5.25 18.52
C TYR A 139 1.48 5.47 17.02
N THR A 140 1.29 6.69 16.50
CA THR A 140 1.44 7.02 15.07
C THR A 140 2.80 6.62 14.51
N LYS A 141 3.86 6.84 15.30
CA LYS A 141 5.23 6.48 14.95
C LYS A 141 5.45 4.97 14.95
N PHE A 142 5.06 4.27 16.01
CA PHE A 142 5.42 2.86 16.23
C PHE A 142 4.41 1.87 15.66
N HIS A 143 3.13 2.22 15.52
CA HIS A 143 2.09 1.28 15.05
C HIS A 143 2.27 0.89 13.57
N LYS A 144 2.82 1.80 12.73
CA LYS A 144 3.06 1.50 11.31
C LYS A 144 4.12 0.43 11.10
N TYR A 145 5.12 0.35 11.97
CA TYR A 145 6.24 -0.59 11.84
C TYR A 145 5.81 -2.07 11.92
N PRO A 146 5.08 -2.53 12.96
CA PRO A 146 4.57 -3.89 13.05
C PRO A 146 3.73 -4.30 11.84
N HIS A 147 2.86 -3.41 11.36
CA HIS A 147 2.00 -3.68 10.20
C HIS A 147 2.81 -3.76 8.90
N ASN A 148 3.76 -2.84 8.69
CA ASN A 148 4.68 -2.91 7.55
C ASN A 148 5.58 -4.16 7.59
N PHE A 149 6.09 -4.50 8.76
CA PHE A 149 6.88 -5.70 8.98
C PHE A 149 6.07 -6.96 8.66
N PHE A 150 4.84 -7.03 9.18
CA PHE A 150 3.94 -8.14 8.88
C PHE A 150 3.63 -8.22 7.39
N MET A 151 3.35 -7.08 6.75
CA MET A 151 3.07 -7.01 5.32
C MET A 151 4.25 -7.50 4.47
N ASN A 152 5.48 -7.15 4.84
CA ASN A 152 6.66 -7.51 4.04
C ASN A 152 7.13 -8.96 4.23
N HIS A 153 6.71 -9.63 5.32
CA HIS A 153 7.31 -10.91 5.73
C HIS A 153 6.31 -12.05 6.01
N SER A 154 5.00 -11.79 6.03
CA SER A 154 3.96 -12.83 6.12
C SER A 154 3.44 -13.24 4.75
N SER A 155 2.52 -14.20 4.73
CA SER A 155 1.72 -14.54 3.55
C SER A 155 0.54 -13.59 3.28
N LEU A 156 0.41 -12.47 4.01
CA LEU A 156 -0.66 -11.48 3.80
C LEU A 156 -0.72 -10.91 2.37
N PRO A 157 0.39 -10.52 1.71
CA PRO A 157 0.34 -10.06 0.32
C PRO A 157 -0.22 -11.13 -0.62
N ILE A 158 0.20 -12.38 -0.43
CA ILE A 158 -0.26 -13.53 -1.24
C ILE A 158 -1.76 -13.76 -1.03
N CYS A 159 -2.21 -13.70 0.23
CA CYS A 159 -3.62 -13.77 0.60
C CYS A 159 -4.43 -12.66 -0.08
N MET A 160 -3.93 -11.42 -0.05
CA MET A 160 -4.58 -10.26 -0.66
C MET A 160 -4.66 -10.38 -2.18
N THR A 161 -3.59 -10.79 -2.86
CA THR A 161 -3.62 -11.02 -4.32
C THR A 161 -4.66 -12.08 -4.70
N LYS A 162 -4.74 -13.19 -3.93
CA LYS A 162 -5.79 -14.21 -4.14
C LYS A 162 -7.19 -13.63 -3.96
N PHE A 163 -7.37 -12.80 -2.94
CA PHE A 163 -8.64 -12.14 -2.69
C PHE A 163 -9.05 -11.23 -3.84
N TYR A 164 -8.18 -10.34 -4.31
CA TYR A 164 -8.49 -9.47 -5.45
C TYR A 164 -8.84 -10.26 -6.70
N LYS A 165 -8.12 -11.35 -6.96
CA LYS A 165 -8.42 -12.26 -8.07
C LYS A 165 -9.81 -12.87 -7.93
N SER A 166 -10.17 -13.38 -6.74
CA SER A 166 -11.50 -13.94 -6.50
C SER A 166 -12.63 -12.93 -6.71
N ILE A 167 -12.42 -11.66 -6.35
CA ILE A 167 -13.36 -10.56 -6.58
C ILE A 167 -13.49 -10.25 -8.08
N GLN A 168 -12.37 -10.21 -8.80
CA GLN A 168 -12.36 -9.99 -10.25
C GLN A 168 -13.07 -11.08 -11.04
N GLU A 169 -12.93 -12.33 -10.59
CA GLU A 169 -13.56 -13.49 -11.21
C GLU A 169 -15.02 -13.70 -10.77
N GLU A 170 -15.58 -12.78 -9.96
CA GLU A 170 -16.93 -12.87 -9.37
C GLU A 170 -17.17 -14.21 -8.63
N SER A 171 -16.10 -14.83 -8.14
CA SER A 171 -16.14 -16.17 -7.53
C SER A 171 -16.49 -16.15 -6.03
N PHE A 172 -16.58 -14.96 -5.43
CA PHE A 172 -16.92 -14.78 -4.03
C PHE A 172 -18.21 -13.95 -3.92
N ASP A 173 -19.33 -14.66 -3.86
CA ASP A 173 -20.69 -14.09 -3.83
C ASP A 173 -20.84 -12.99 -2.76
N ASN A 174 -21.50 -11.88 -3.14
CA ASN A 174 -21.80 -10.69 -2.31
C ASN A 174 -20.64 -9.70 -2.06
N CYS A 175 -19.46 -9.93 -2.63
CA CYS A 175 -18.32 -9.06 -2.47
C CYS A 175 -17.99 -8.37 -3.80
N THR A 176 -18.63 -7.23 -4.05
CA THR A 176 -18.39 -6.42 -5.27
C THR A 176 -17.46 -5.24 -4.98
N ARG A 177 -16.80 -4.73 -6.04
CA ARG A 177 -15.91 -3.55 -5.97
C ARG A 177 -16.60 -2.27 -5.45
N GLU A 178 -17.92 -2.20 -5.51
CA GLU A 178 -18.70 -0.99 -5.21
C GLU A 178 -18.99 -0.78 -3.71
N PHE A 179 -18.73 -1.77 -2.86
CA PHE A 179 -18.89 -1.67 -1.40
C PHE A 179 -17.56 -1.82 -0.69
N GLN A 180 -17.51 -1.46 0.60
CA GLN A 180 -16.35 -1.59 1.51
C GLN A 180 -15.91 -3.07 1.64
N PHE A 181 -15.49 -3.73 0.56
CA PHE A 181 -15.24 -5.16 0.47
C PHE A 181 -14.05 -5.54 1.35
N LEU A 182 -13.10 -4.62 1.52
CA LEU A 182 -12.03 -4.78 2.48
C LEU A 182 -12.52 -4.89 3.92
N SER A 183 -13.70 -4.36 4.28
CA SER A 183 -14.22 -4.26 5.67
C SER A 183 -15.03 -5.45 6.19
N PHE A 184 -15.48 -6.37 5.34
CA PHE A 184 -16.15 -7.60 5.79
C PHE A 184 -15.71 -8.81 4.96
N CYS A 185 -15.69 -8.67 3.64
CA CYS A 185 -15.35 -9.77 2.74
C CYS A 185 -13.93 -10.26 2.92
N PHE A 186 -12.96 -9.35 3.08
CA PHE A 186 -11.57 -9.78 3.22
C PHE A 186 -11.34 -10.56 4.52
N GLN A 187 -11.97 -10.17 5.64
CA GLN A 187 -11.85 -10.91 6.89
C GLN A 187 -12.40 -12.33 6.76
N GLU A 188 -13.58 -12.47 6.17
CA GLU A 188 -14.20 -13.79 5.95
C GLU A 188 -13.38 -14.65 4.99
N PHE A 189 -12.98 -14.07 3.86
CA PHE A 189 -12.09 -14.72 2.90
C PHE A 189 -10.80 -15.22 3.55
N SER A 190 -10.17 -14.37 4.39
CA SER A 190 -8.91 -14.73 5.05
C SER A 190 -9.04 -15.94 5.98
N ARG A 191 -10.17 -16.10 6.66
CA ARG A 191 -10.43 -17.25 7.55
C ARG A 191 -10.58 -18.56 6.78
N LEU A 192 -11.04 -18.49 5.53
CA LEU A 192 -11.33 -19.67 4.71
C LEU A 192 -10.15 -20.07 3.83
N PHE A 193 -9.45 -19.08 3.27
CA PHE A 193 -8.52 -19.31 2.14
C PHE A 193 -7.07 -18.89 2.42
N CYS A 194 -6.80 -18.23 3.55
CA CYS A 194 -5.46 -17.77 3.89
C CYS A 194 -4.85 -18.59 5.03
N GLU A 195 -3.53 -18.44 5.19
CA GLU A 195 -2.81 -19.14 6.25
C GLU A 195 -3.27 -18.67 7.64
N THR A 196 -3.17 -19.56 8.62
CA THR A 196 -3.63 -19.30 9.99
C THR A 196 -3.02 -18.06 10.60
N GLU A 197 -1.76 -17.74 10.27
CA GLU A 197 -1.09 -16.52 10.75
C GLU A 197 -1.77 -15.23 10.27
N VAL A 198 -2.26 -15.21 9.03
CA VAL A 198 -2.94 -14.05 8.43
C VAL A 198 -4.33 -13.92 9.03
N ALA A 199 -5.07 -15.03 9.12
CA ALA A 199 -6.39 -15.05 9.74
C ALA A 199 -6.32 -14.60 11.22
N ASP A 200 -5.33 -15.06 11.97
CA ASP A 200 -5.08 -14.66 13.36
C ASP A 200 -4.75 -13.19 13.50
N TYR A 201 -3.87 -12.68 12.64
CA TYR A 201 -3.51 -11.26 12.60
C TYR A 201 -4.74 -10.39 12.30
N LEU A 202 -5.49 -10.72 11.25
CA LEU A 202 -6.69 -9.99 10.89
C LEU A 202 -7.73 -10.09 12.02
N ASN A 203 -7.93 -11.24 12.65
CA ASN A 203 -8.88 -11.37 13.75
C ASN A 203 -8.56 -10.46 14.96
N ARG A 204 -7.27 -10.23 15.25
CA ARG A 204 -6.83 -9.38 16.37
C ARG A 204 -6.73 -7.90 16.00
N SER A 205 -6.38 -7.59 14.76
CA SER A 205 -5.94 -6.26 14.34
C SER A 205 -6.71 -5.69 13.13
N TYR A 206 -7.90 -6.22 12.84
CA TYR A 206 -8.64 -5.87 11.63
C TYR A 206 -8.95 -4.38 11.48
N GLU A 207 -9.45 -3.73 12.54
CA GLU A 207 -9.81 -2.31 12.49
C GLU A 207 -8.60 -1.44 12.06
N TYR A 208 -7.40 -1.80 12.52
CA TYR A 208 -6.16 -1.10 12.17
C TYR A 208 -5.69 -1.41 10.77
N PHE A 209 -5.81 -2.68 10.38
CA PHE A 209 -5.56 -3.08 9.01
C PHE A 209 -6.44 -2.24 8.06
N LEU A 210 -7.73 -2.07 8.36
CA LEU A 210 -8.63 -1.24 7.55
C LEU A 210 -8.19 0.23 7.52
N GLU A 211 -7.85 0.81 8.67
CA GLU A 211 -7.37 2.19 8.74
C GLU A 211 -6.15 2.41 7.84
N LEU A 212 -5.20 1.47 7.83
CA LEU A 212 -3.96 1.56 7.04
C LEU A 212 -4.14 1.16 5.58
N ALA A 213 -5.13 0.32 5.27
CA ALA A 213 -5.42 -0.16 3.92
C ALA A 213 -6.41 0.73 3.15
N LEU A 214 -7.10 1.66 3.83
CA LEU A 214 -8.10 2.55 3.21
C LEU A 214 -7.68 4.02 3.15
N ILE A 215 -6.61 4.42 3.85
CA ILE A 215 -6.16 5.81 3.92
C ILE A 215 -4.83 5.97 3.19
N PRO A 216 -4.80 6.73 2.08
CA PRO A 216 -3.56 7.04 1.36
C PRO A 216 -2.53 7.74 2.23
N THR A 217 -1.27 7.40 2.00
CA THR A 217 -0.14 8.01 2.70
C THR A 217 0.18 9.36 2.08
N LYS A 218 0.29 10.41 2.90
CA LYS A 218 0.62 11.77 2.41
C LYS A 218 2.02 11.87 1.77
N ILE A 219 2.98 11.06 2.22
CA ILE A 219 4.39 11.12 1.77
C ILE A 219 4.95 9.69 1.66
N GLY A 220 5.48 9.34 0.49
CA GLY A 220 6.08 8.03 0.23
C GLY A 220 5.05 6.92 0.02
N CYS A 221 5.49 5.66 0.21
CA CYS A 221 4.63 4.48 0.08
C CYS A 221 4.36 3.89 1.45
N GLY A 222 3.12 4.01 1.91
CA GLY A 222 2.66 3.28 3.07
C GLY A 222 2.00 1.96 2.69
N ILE A 223 1.12 1.53 3.56
CA ILE A 223 0.44 0.23 3.47
C ILE A 223 -0.68 0.29 2.43
N TYR A 224 -1.41 1.41 2.36
CA TYR A 224 -2.43 1.66 1.34
C TYR A 224 -1.88 1.46 -0.08
N GLU A 225 -0.81 2.16 -0.45
CA GLU A 225 -0.25 2.09 -1.81
C GLU A 225 0.27 0.69 -2.14
N LYS A 226 0.79 -0.03 -1.14
CA LYS A 226 1.20 -1.43 -1.29
C LYS A 226 0.00 -2.34 -1.58
N PHE A 227 -1.11 -2.15 -0.90
CA PHE A 227 -2.32 -2.96 -1.14
C PHE A 227 -2.99 -2.61 -2.46
N GLU A 228 -3.02 -1.34 -2.82
CA GLU A 228 -3.52 -0.88 -4.12
C GLU A 228 -2.70 -1.50 -5.26
N ALA A 229 -1.36 -1.49 -5.16
CA ALA A 229 -0.49 -2.11 -6.17
C ALA A 229 -0.70 -3.63 -6.32
N LEU A 230 -1.13 -4.33 -5.27
CA LEU A 230 -1.44 -5.77 -5.34
C LEU A 230 -2.66 -6.06 -6.21
N GLU A 231 -3.54 -5.09 -6.47
CA GLU A 231 -4.64 -5.25 -7.44
C GLU A 231 -4.12 -5.48 -8.86
N CYS A 232 -2.96 -4.90 -9.18
CA CYS A 232 -2.29 -5.05 -10.48
C CYS A 232 -1.38 -6.27 -10.57
N GLN A 233 -1.20 -7.03 -9.48
CA GLN A 233 -0.23 -8.14 -9.41
C GLN A 233 -0.50 -9.21 -10.48
N ASP A 234 -1.76 -9.55 -10.75
CA ASP A 234 -2.11 -10.57 -11.76
C ASP A 234 -1.75 -10.10 -13.18
N THR A 235 -2.03 -8.84 -13.53
CA THR A 235 -1.61 -8.26 -14.83
C THR A 235 -0.08 -8.20 -14.96
N MET A 236 0.63 -7.87 -13.88
CA MET A 236 2.10 -7.88 -13.83
C MET A 236 2.69 -9.27 -14.06
N ASP A 237 2.14 -10.29 -13.41
CA ASP A 237 2.61 -11.66 -13.54
C ASP A 237 2.28 -12.25 -14.91
N THR A 238 1.11 -11.91 -15.47
CA THR A 238 0.72 -12.26 -16.84
C THR A 238 1.67 -11.62 -17.84
N PHE A 239 1.98 -10.33 -17.69
CA PHE A 239 2.98 -9.64 -18.51
C PHE A 239 4.35 -10.35 -18.44
N LYS A 240 4.88 -10.61 -17.24
CA LYS A 240 6.17 -11.31 -17.07
C LYS A 240 6.22 -12.66 -17.79
N LYS A 241 5.16 -13.48 -17.62
CA LYS A 241 5.07 -14.79 -18.29
C LYS A 241 5.05 -14.64 -19.81
N SER A 242 4.30 -13.68 -20.34
CA SER A 242 4.23 -13.40 -21.77
C SER A 242 5.58 -12.96 -22.33
N VAL A 243 6.30 -12.10 -21.61
CA VAL A 243 7.68 -11.70 -21.95
C VAL A 243 8.63 -12.90 -21.97
N GLU A 244 8.52 -13.82 -21.01
CA GLU A 244 9.33 -15.04 -20.97
C GLU A 244 9.04 -15.97 -22.14
N MET A 245 7.77 -16.12 -22.54
CA MET A 245 7.39 -16.91 -23.72
C MET A 245 8.00 -16.34 -25.02
N LEU A 246 8.06 -15.01 -25.15
CA LEU A 246 8.68 -14.38 -26.32
C LEU A 246 10.20 -14.61 -26.40
N LYS A 247 10.88 -14.93 -25.29
CA LYS A 247 12.33 -15.22 -25.28
C LYS A 247 12.66 -16.59 -25.89
N LEU A 248 11.68 -17.46 -26.12
CA LEU A 248 11.89 -18.82 -26.63
C LEU A 248 12.16 -18.89 -28.15
N GLY A 249 12.04 -17.78 -28.89
CA GLY A 249 12.30 -17.72 -30.34
C GLY A 249 11.11 -18.14 -31.22
N ASN A 250 11.11 -17.72 -32.49
CA ASN A 250 10.06 -17.94 -33.52
C ASN A 250 8.70 -17.23 -33.33
N GLN A 251 8.72 -16.00 -32.83
CA GLN A 251 7.52 -15.22 -32.53
C GLN A 251 6.92 -14.64 -33.80
N THR A 252 5.61 -14.73 -33.90
CA THR A 252 4.79 -14.16 -34.96
C THR A 252 4.37 -12.73 -34.61
N ARG A 253 3.83 -12.02 -35.60
CA ARG A 253 3.17 -10.72 -35.36
C ARG A 253 2.07 -10.81 -34.31
N GLU A 254 1.28 -11.87 -34.35
CA GLU A 254 0.16 -12.04 -33.41
C GLU A 254 0.66 -12.24 -31.99
N ASP A 255 1.80 -12.92 -31.82
CA ASP A 255 2.43 -13.05 -30.49
C ASP A 255 2.83 -11.68 -29.93
N TYR A 256 3.49 -10.83 -30.72
CA TYR A 256 3.82 -9.46 -30.29
C TYR A 256 2.58 -8.62 -29.99
N LYS A 257 1.53 -8.75 -30.80
CA LYS A 257 0.27 -8.05 -30.61
C LYS A 257 -0.44 -8.48 -29.32
N ASN A 258 -0.45 -9.78 -29.02
CA ASN A 258 -1.03 -10.30 -27.78
C ASN A 258 -0.29 -9.75 -26.56
N VAL A 259 1.04 -9.67 -26.60
CA VAL A 259 1.81 -9.07 -25.50
C VAL A 259 1.60 -7.56 -25.41
N ALA A 260 1.42 -6.86 -26.54
CA ALA A 260 1.08 -5.43 -26.56
C ALA A 260 -0.27 -5.16 -25.88
N ILE A 261 -1.28 -6.01 -26.08
CA ILE A 261 -2.57 -5.91 -25.37
C ILE A 261 -2.39 -6.10 -23.85
N ILE A 262 -1.63 -7.12 -23.44
CA ILE A 262 -1.33 -7.37 -22.01
C ILE A 262 -0.58 -6.19 -21.39
N CYS A 263 0.28 -5.53 -22.17
CA CYS A 263 0.94 -4.29 -21.79
C CYS A 263 -0.05 -3.17 -21.50
N ASP A 264 -1.02 -2.95 -22.39
CA ASP A 264 -2.04 -1.92 -22.22
C ASP A 264 -2.91 -2.19 -20.98
N GLU A 265 -3.26 -3.45 -20.72
CA GLU A 265 -3.99 -3.86 -19.53
C GLU A 265 -3.20 -3.55 -18.24
N MET A 266 -1.91 -3.90 -18.21
CA MET A 266 -1.04 -3.62 -17.08
C MET A 266 -0.82 -2.11 -16.87
N GLN A 267 -0.55 -1.35 -17.94
CA GLN A 267 -0.37 0.11 -17.86
C GLN A 267 -1.66 0.81 -17.43
N SER A 268 -2.82 0.35 -17.94
CA SER A 268 -4.13 0.81 -17.50
C SER A 268 -4.31 0.57 -15.99
N CYS A 269 -3.93 -0.60 -15.49
CA CYS A 269 -3.95 -0.88 -14.06
C CYS A 269 -3.08 0.11 -13.27
N PHE A 270 -1.84 0.37 -13.71
CA PHE A 270 -0.95 1.33 -13.03
C PHE A 270 -1.45 2.76 -13.07
N SER A 271 -2.16 3.15 -14.14
CA SER A 271 -2.73 4.49 -14.27
C SER A 271 -3.91 4.73 -13.33
N ASN A 272 -4.58 3.66 -12.90
CA ASN A 272 -5.70 3.73 -11.95
C ASN A 272 -5.25 3.74 -10.48
N LEU A 273 -3.98 3.48 -10.20
CA LEU A 273 -3.42 3.57 -8.85
C LEU A 273 -3.36 5.04 -8.41
N THR A 274 -3.64 5.30 -7.13
CA THR A 274 -3.47 6.61 -6.50
C THR A 274 -2.01 7.06 -6.58
N ASN A 275 -1.07 6.12 -6.40
CA ASN A 275 0.37 6.34 -6.55
C ASN A 275 1.10 5.03 -6.92
N GLN A 276 2.01 5.09 -7.90
CA GLN A 276 2.78 3.94 -8.39
C GLN A 276 4.01 3.60 -7.53
N CYS A 277 4.25 4.31 -6.43
CA CYS A 277 5.51 4.20 -5.70
C CYS A 277 5.76 2.82 -5.05
N ALA A 278 4.70 2.02 -4.84
CA ALA A 278 4.81 0.64 -4.35
C ALA A 278 5.34 -0.33 -5.42
N ILE A 279 5.33 0.08 -6.69
CA ILE A 279 5.94 -0.64 -7.80
C ILE A 279 7.38 -0.14 -7.97
N SER A 280 8.33 -1.05 -8.17
CA SER A 280 9.72 -0.64 -8.33
C SER A 280 9.90 0.22 -9.60
N SER A 281 10.67 1.30 -9.47
CA SER A 281 10.96 2.20 -10.58
C SER A 281 11.67 1.50 -11.75
N GLU A 282 12.53 0.52 -11.43
CA GLU A 282 13.17 -0.34 -12.42
C GLU A 282 12.14 -1.14 -13.21
N PHE A 283 11.16 -1.77 -12.53
CA PHE A 283 10.12 -2.53 -13.21
C PHE A 283 9.24 -1.62 -14.07
N LEU A 284 8.83 -0.45 -13.58
CA LEU A 284 8.06 0.52 -14.37
C LEU A 284 8.80 0.94 -15.64
N LYS A 285 10.10 1.28 -15.51
CA LYS A 285 10.92 1.66 -16.66
C LYS A 285 11.05 0.50 -17.66
N THR A 286 11.49 -0.66 -17.22
CA THR A 286 11.72 -1.81 -18.10
C THR A 286 10.43 -2.32 -18.73
N SER A 287 9.31 -2.31 -18.00
CA SER A 287 8.01 -2.69 -18.56
C SER A 287 7.55 -1.71 -19.62
N ASN A 288 7.67 -0.40 -19.41
CA ASN A 288 7.32 0.60 -20.41
C ASN A 288 8.16 0.46 -21.69
N GLU A 289 9.48 0.35 -21.58
CA GLU A 289 10.38 0.12 -22.73
C GLU A 289 9.99 -1.16 -23.50
N TYR A 290 9.65 -2.23 -22.77
CA TYR A 290 9.21 -3.47 -23.38
C TYR A 290 7.85 -3.33 -24.07
N CYS A 291 6.91 -2.61 -23.46
CA CYS A 291 5.60 -2.36 -24.04
C CYS A 291 5.67 -1.53 -25.33
N GLU A 292 6.47 -0.47 -25.35
CA GLU A 292 6.75 0.29 -26.56
C GLU A 292 7.33 -0.60 -27.66
N LYS A 293 8.28 -1.48 -27.29
CA LYS A 293 8.86 -2.44 -28.23
C LYS A 293 7.82 -3.41 -28.79
N MET A 294 6.90 -3.93 -27.97
CA MET A 294 5.86 -4.86 -28.44
C MET A 294 4.87 -4.17 -29.38
N HIS A 295 4.48 -2.93 -29.07
CA HIS A 295 3.67 -2.10 -29.95
C HIS A 295 4.37 -1.84 -31.28
N PHE A 296 5.66 -1.50 -31.25
CA PHE A 296 6.47 -1.33 -32.44
C PHE A 296 6.54 -2.62 -33.29
N LEU A 297 6.88 -3.77 -32.69
CA LEU A 297 7.03 -5.04 -33.43
C LEU A 297 5.71 -5.58 -33.99
N SER A 298 4.58 -5.26 -33.36
CA SER A 298 3.24 -5.65 -33.83
C SER A 298 2.66 -4.68 -34.88
N SER A 299 3.25 -3.48 -35.01
CA SER A 299 2.78 -2.41 -35.91
C SER A 299 2.86 -2.79 -37.39
N PRO A 300 1.95 -2.27 -38.24
CA PRO A 300 2.06 -2.40 -39.69
C PRO A 300 3.38 -1.85 -40.25
N PHE A 301 3.92 -0.80 -39.62
CA PHE A 301 5.21 -0.20 -39.95
C PHE A 301 6.34 -1.23 -39.91
N TRP A 302 6.52 -1.92 -38.78
CA TRP A 302 7.61 -2.90 -38.64
C TRP A 302 7.42 -4.10 -39.55
N GLN A 303 6.18 -4.54 -39.75
CA GLN A 303 5.86 -5.63 -40.67
C GLN A 303 6.24 -5.29 -42.11
N CYS A 304 5.95 -4.07 -42.54
CA CYS A 304 6.37 -3.57 -43.84
C CYS A 304 7.90 -3.51 -43.95
N LEU A 305 8.57 -2.91 -42.97
CA LEU A 305 10.04 -2.80 -42.97
C LEU A 305 10.73 -4.16 -42.98
N SER A 306 10.26 -5.10 -42.15
CA SER A 306 10.76 -6.47 -42.07
C SER A 306 10.54 -7.21 -43.40
N ARG A 307 9.38 -7.04 -44.04
CA ARG A 307 9.08 -7.61 -45.35
C ARG A 307 10.02 -7.05 -46.42
N MET A 308 10.15 -5.72 -46.51
CA MET A 308 11.04 -5.08 -47.49
C MET A 308 12.49 -5.52 -47.32
N LYS A 309 12.95 -5.66 -46.07
CA LYS A 309 14.29 -6.19 -45.75
C LYS A 309 14.44 -7.64 -46.21
N LYS A 310 13.48 -8.50 -45.87
CA LYS A 310 13.50 -9.94 -46.19
C LYS A 310 13.43 -10.21 -47.70
N GLU A 311 12.61 -9.44 -48.41
CA GLU A 311 12.40 -9.57 -49.86
C GLU A 311 13.45 -8.82 -50.68
N ASN A 312 14.34 -8.07 -50.00
CA ASN A 312 15.31 -7.17 -50.62
C ASN A 312 14.63 -6.25 -51.67
N THR A 313 13.55 -5.59 -51.25
CA THR A 313 12.75 -4.72 -52.13
C THR A 313 13.64 -3.66 -52.77
N GLN A 314 13.62 -3.60 -54.10
CA GLN A 314 14.31 -2.60 -54.91
C GLN A 314 13.26 -1.60 -55.42
N PRO A 315 13.14 -0.41 -54.81
CA PRO A 315 12.19 0.60 -55.26
C PRO A 315 12.54 1.12 -56.67
N ASP A 316 11.54 1.61 -57.40
CA ASP A 316 11.78 2.31 -58.66
C ASP A 316 12.55 3.61 -58.40
N LEU A 317 13.86 3.59 -58.68
CA LEU A 317 14.76 4.72 -58.43
C LEU A 317 14.46 5.94 -59.32
N LEU A 318 13.69 5.79 -60.41
CA LEU A 318 13.22 6.93 -61.19
C LEU A 318 12.07 7.65 -60.47
N LYS A 319 11.23 6.90 -59.76
CA LYS A 319 10.15 7.43 -58.92
C LYS A 319 10.67 7.93 -57.56
N PHE A 320 11.65 7.25 -57.00
CA PHE A 320 12.20 7.48 -55.66
C PHE A 320 13.71 7.82 -55.72
N SER A 321 14.07 8.92 -56.36
CA SER A 321 15.48 9.30 -56.58
C SER A 321 16.25 9.54 -55.28
N CYS A 322 15.57 9.91 -54.20
CA CYS A 322 16.13 10.04 -52.85
C CYS A 322 16.61 8.71 -52.24
N PHE A 323 16.24 7.57 -52.84
CA PHE A 323 16.66 6.25 -52.38
C PHE A 323 17.93 5.73 -53.07
N ILE A 324 18.49 6.49 -54.03
CA ILE A 324 19.72 6.10 -54.74
C ILE A 324 20.86 5.93 -53.73
N GLY A 325 21.47 4.74 -53.71
CA GLY A 325 22.55 4.40 -52.78
C GLY A 325 22.10 3.80 -51.45
N HIS A 326 20.80 3.58 -51.25
CA HIS A 326 20.25 2.86 -50.11
C HIS A 326 19.76 1.46 -50.50
N GLN A 327 19.79 0.50 -49.57
CA GLN A 327 19.26 -0.85 -49.74
C GLN A 327 18.55 -1.29 -48.45
N PHE A 328 17.42 -2.00 -48.54
CA PHE A 328 16.65 -2.36 -47.34
C PHE A 328 17.27 -3.46 -46.48
N ASP A 329 18.12 -4.30 -47.07
CA ASP A 329 18.84 -5.40 -46.41
C ASP A 329 20.13 -4.98 -45.69
N ASP A 330 20.65 -3.78 -45.98
CA ASP A 330 21.82 -3.22 -45.34
C ASP A 330 21.48 -2.35 -44.12
N ASP A 331 21.78 -2.86 -42.92
CA ASP A 331 21.58 -2.14 -41.66
C ASP A 331 22.59 -1.00 -41.44
N SER A 332 23.75 -1.00 -42.12
CA SER A 332 24.78 0.03 -41.93
C SER A 332 24.34 1.42 -42.41
N MET A 333 23.41 1.45 -43.36
CA MET A 333 22.83 2.67 -43.93
C MET A 333 21.48 3.03 -43.32
N ALA A 334 21.03 2.32 -42.28
CA ALA A 334 19.69 2.46 -41.76
C ALA A 334 19.46 3.83 -41.09
N CYS A 335 20.42 4.33 -40.29
CA CYS A 335 20.36 5.67 -39.72
C CYS A 335 20.21 6.76 -40.79
N LEU A 336 21.05 6.74 -41.83
CA LEU A 336 21.00 7.72 -42.93
C LEU A 336 19.66 7.64 -43.67
N ARG A 337 19.14 6.44 -43.88
CA ARG A 337 17.88 6.21 -44.58
C ARG A 337 16.69 6.82 -43.83
N PHE A 338 16.63 6.65 -42.51
CA PHE A 338 15.56 7.20 -41.67
C PHE A 338 15.81 8.64 -41.22
N ARG A 339 17.04 9.17 -41.32
CA ARG A 339 17.34 10.57 -41.01
C ARG A 339 17.16 11.46 -42.22
N ASP A 340 17.85 11.14 -43.31
CA ASP A 340 18.04 12.03 -44.47
C ASP A 340 17.07 11.71 -45.61
N SER A 341 16.65 10.45 -45.71
CA SER A 341 15.76 9.94 -46.77
C SER A 341 14.39 9.52 -46.23
N ALA A 342 13.97 10.09 -45.09
CA ALA A 342 12.77 9.68 -44.35
C ALA A 342 11.48 9.76 -45.19
N ASP A 343 11.27 10.87 -45.90
CA ASP A 343 10.11 11.04 -46.79
C ASP A 343 10.11 9.99 -47.91
N CYS A 344 11.30 9.67 -48.45
CA CYS A 344 11.47 8.62 -49.44
C CYS A 344 11.04 7.26 -48.91
N VAL A 345 11.50 6.91 -47.70
CA VAL A 345 11.14 5.65 -47.04
C VAL A 345 9.64 5.59 -46.81
N LYS A 346 9.04 6.69 -46.35
CA LYS A 346 7.60 6.80 -46.14
C LYS A 346 6.83 6.54 -47.44
N ASP A 347 7.20 7.20 -48.53
CA ASP A 347 6.51 7.03 -49.81
C ASP A 347 6.68 5.60 -50.37
N ILE A 348 7.88 5.00 -50.21
CA ILE A 348 8.13 3.61 -50.60
C ILE A 348 7.28 2.65 -49.76
N MET A 349 7.21 2.85 -48.43
CA MET A 349 6.38 2.03 -47.55
C MET A 349 4.91 2.15 -47.92
N MET A 350 4.42 3.35 -48.18
CA MET A 350 3.04 3.59 -48.61
C MET A 350 2.73 2.90 -49.94
N ASP A 351 3.63 2.96 -50.93
CA ASP A 351 3.46 2.34 -52.24
C ASP A 351 3.51 0.80 -52.18
N HIS A 352 4.40 0.25 -51.35
CA HIS A 352 4.66 -1.18 -51.28
C HIS A 352 3.76 -1.92 -50.27
N CYS A 353 3.35 -1.26 -49.20
CA CYS A 353 2.66 -1.86 -48.06
C CYS A 353 1.29 -1.23 -47.77
N GLY A 354 0.96 -0.09 -48.37
CA GLY A 354 -0.28 0.64 -48.15
C GLY A 354 -0.20 1.69 -47.04
N MET A 355 -1.26 2.49 -46.93
CA MET A 355 -1.34 3.66 -46.06
C MET A 355 -1.14 3.32 -44.56
N ASP A 356 -1.70 2.21 -44.09
CA ASP A 356 -1.59 1.77 -42.69
C ASP A 356 -0.13 1.57 -42.22
N SER A 357 0.81 1.32 -43.15
CA SER A 357 2.23 1.15 -42.84
C SER A 357 2.97 2.44 -42.50
N VAL A 358 2.36 3.58 -42.82
CA VAL A 358 2.90 4.93 -42.56
C VAL A 358 2.04 5.72 -41.58
N ASP A 359 1.03 5.08 -40.98
CA ASP A 359 0.33 5.64 -39.84
C ASP A 359 1.31 5.81 -38.67
N ASN A 360 1.33 7.00 -38.07
CA ASN A 360 2.30 7.39 -37.05
C ASN A 360 3.77 7.22 -37.47
N PHE A 361 4.07 7.42 -38.77
CA PHE A 361 5.43 7.25 -39.31
C PHE A 361 6.51 7.98 -38.50
N GLU A 362 6.28 9.24 -38.09
CA GLU A 362 7.29 9.99 -37.33
C GLU A 362 7.59 9.36 -35.96
N TYR A 363 6.58 8.84 -35.27
CA TYR A 363 6.78 8.16 -33.98
C TYR A 363 7.62 6.89 -34.16
N PHE A 364 7.26 6.05 -35.12
CA PHE A 364 8.01 4.81 -35.39
C PHE A 364 9.40 5.07 -35.97
N ARG A 365 9.56 6.12 -36.79
CA ARG A 365 10.85 6.59 -37.28
C ARG A 365 11.75 7.01 -36.12
N SER A 366 11.26 7.83 -35.19
CA SER A 366 12.02 8.22 -34.00
C SER A 366 12.44 7.01 -33.17
N TYR A 367 11.53 6.05 -32.96
CA TYR A 367 11.83 4.81 -32.26
C TYR A 367 12.92 3.97 -32.95
N VAL A 368 12.87 3.88 -34.28
CA VAL A 368 13.88 3.19 -35.10
C VAL A 368 15.26 3.84 -34.97
N LEU A 369 15.33 5.17 -34.99
CA LEU A 369 16.58 5.92 -34.83
C LEU A 369 17.17 5.68 -33.43
N GLU A 370 16.36 5.70 -32.38
CA GLU A 370 16.78 5.39 -31.01
C GLU A 370 17.27 3.95 -30.88
N MET A 371 16.53 2.97 -31.43
CA MET A 371 16.88 1.56 -31.39
C MET A 371 18.24 1.25 -32.06
N TRP A 372 18.62 2.03 -33.08
CA TRP A 372 19.89 1.89 -33.79
C TRP A 372 21.00 2.84 -33.31
N ASP A 373 20.78 3.58 -32.23
CA ASP A 373 21.74 4.54 -31.66
C ASP A 373 22.24 5.58 -32.69
N CYS A 374 21.28 6.10 -33.47
CA CYS A 374 21.44 7.22 -34.38
C CYS A 374 21.17 8.57 -33.65
#